data_AF-A0A8T0IZR8-F1
#
_entry.id   AF-A0A8T0IZR8-F1
#
_cell.length_a   1.000
_cell.length_b   1.000
_cell.length_c   1.000
_cell.angle_alpha   90.00
_cell.angle_beta   90.00
_cell.angle_gamma   90.00
#
_symmetry.space_group_name_H-M   'P 1'
#
loop_
_entity.id
_entity.type
_entity.pdbx_description
1 polymer ?
#
loop_
_entity_poly.entity_id
_entity_poly.type
_entity_poly.pdbx_seq_one_letter_code
_entity_poly.pdbx_strand_id
1 'polypeptide(L)'
;MAIFMYNFVEKLNVAAKMDEDLNRAMKPAIEKLKMLPEVWNVLHKHPLQIKFLDCGGLSSFVNWLVPLPDGSLPNTNVRTTVLTLLADFPIDVASNQRREQLKSSGIGKIVMALTRLPHETPANQKLARDLVNKWSRPLFDNSISYDNIRRPYRAEPPQPPQPQSMATKKAPVKRTIADRGDDLDVHQGSKKKLKQAEGCRIQVEKNTGNGRASTNMVM
;
A
#
# COMPACT_ATOMS: atom_id res chain seq x y z
N MET A 1 -13.31 -14.88 21.10
CA MET A 1 -12.28 -13.82 21.01
C MET A 1 -12.29 -13.11 19.65
N ALA A 2 -12.13 -13.78 18.49
CA ALA A 2 -12.14 -13.11 17.19
C ALA A 2 -13.48 -12.38 16.87
N ILE A 3 -14.62 -13.03 17.15
CA ILE A 3 -15.96 -12.46 16.95
C ILE A 3 -16.14 -11.13 17.70
N PHE A 4 -15.61 -11.03 18.94
CA PHE A 4 -15.68 -9.80 19.71
C PHE A 4 -15.00 -8.64 18.99
N MET A 5 -13.80 -8.86 18.44
CA MET A 5 -13.05 -7.80 17.76
C MET A 5 -13.71 -7.39 16.44
N TYR A 6 -14.23 -8.35 15.67
CA TYR A 6 -15.02 -8.03 14.46
C TYR A 6 -16.24 -7.17 14.81
N ASN A 7 -17.03 -7.57 15.81
CA ASN A 7 -18.18 -6.78 16.25
C ASN A 7 -17.78 -5.39 16.74
N PHE A 8 -16.63 -5.29 17.41
CA PHE A 8 -16.10 -4.02 17.90
C PHE A 8 -15.66 -3.09 16.75
N VAL A 9 -15.00 -3.63 15.72
CA VAL A 9 -14.66 -2.90 14.49
C VAL A 9 -15.92 -2.44 13.75
N GLU A 10 -16.94 -3.28 13.65
CA GLU A 10 -18.23 -2.89 13.06
C GLU A 10 -18.91 -1.77 13.84
N LYS A 11 -18.90 -1.81 15.17
CA LYS A 11 -19.39 -0.69 15.99
C LYS A 11 -18.65 0.61 15.71
N LEU A 12 -17.32 0.57 15.54
CA LEU A 12 -16.54 1.76 15.16
C LEU A 12 -16.99 2.31 13.80
N ASN A 13 -17.20 1.44 12.81
CA ASN A 13 -17.66 1.84 11.49
C ASN A 13 -19.06 2.47 11.54
N VAL A 14 -19.98 1.88 12.31
CA VAL A 14 -21.33 2.43 12.52
C VAL A 14 -21.26 3.80 13.20
N ALA A 15 -20.46 3.98 14.25
CA ALA A 15 -20.32 5.27 14.92
C ALA A 15 -19.79 6.37 13.99
N ALA A 16 -18.81 6.04 13.12
CA ALA A 16 -18.31 6.97 12.12
C ALA A 16 -19.40 7.35 11.10
N LYS A 17 -20.14 6.35 10.58
CA LYS A 17 -21.23 6.56 9.63
C LYS A 17 -22.36 7.41 10.20
N MET A 18 -22.76 7.15 11.45
CA MET A 18 -23.79 7.92 12.14
C MET A 18 -23.39 9.38 12.29
N ASP A 19 -22.13 9.66 12.65
CA ASP A 19 -21.64 11.02 12.72
C ASP A 19 -21.65 11.73 11.36
N GLU A 20 -21.30 11.05 10.26
CA GLU A 20 -21.43 11.61 8.92
C GLU A 20 -22.88 11.95 8.57
N ASP A 21 -23.83 11.06 8.89
CA ASP A 21 -25.26 11.25 8.59
C ASP A 21 -25.86 12.37 9.44
N LEU A 22 -25.51 12.44 10.72
CA LEU A 22 -25.89 13.53 11.61
C LEU A 22 -25.33 14.85 11.11
N ASN A 23 -24.06 14.89 10.68
CA ASN A 23 -23.45 16.09 10.13
C ASN A 23 -24.16 16.57 8.85
N ARG A 24 -24.48 15.66 7.91
CA ARG A 24 -25.27 15.99 6.70
C ARG A 24 -26.66 16.52 7.04
N ALA A 25 -27.26 16.01 8.11
CA ALA A 25 -28.54 16.47 8.63
C ALA A 25 -28.43 17.75 9.48
N MET A 26 -27.26 18.38 9.56
CA MET A 26 -26.98 19.56 10.39
C MET A 26 -27.31 19.34 11.88
N LYS A 27 -27.12 18.11 12.36
CA LYS A 27 -27.32 17.69 13.76
C LYS A 27 -25.97 17.44 14.44
N PRO A 28 -25.88 17.58 15.78
CA PRO A 28 -24.66 17.25 16.51
C PRO A 28 -24.22 15.80 16.29
N ALA A 29 -23.02 15.62 15.74
CA ALA A 29 -22.37 14.33 15.50
C ALA A 29 -21.50 13.95 16.72
N ILE A 30 -22.04 13.11 17.60
CA ILE A 30 -21.43 12.78 18.91
C ILE A 30 -21.21 11.28 19.14
N GLU A 31 -21.52 10.42 18.17
CA GLU A 31 -21.46 8.96 18.34
C GLU A 31 -20.01 8.48 18.49
N LYS A 32 -19.05 9.01 17.70
CA LYS A 32 -17.63 8.71 17.93
C LYS A 32 -17.17 9.14 19.33
N LEU A 33 -17.62 10.31 19.79
CA LEU A 33 -17.24 10.85 21.10
C LEU A 33 -17.78 9.97 22.24
N LYS A 34 -19.03 9.53 22.15
CA LYS A 34 -19.66 8.62 23.12
C LYS A 34 -18.93 7.28 23.23
N MET A 35 -18.39 6.78 22.12
CA MET A 35 -17.73 5.48 22.08
C MET A 35 -16.27 5.53 22.59
N LEU A 36 -15.64 6.71 22.69
CA LEU A 36 -14.22 6.84 23.10
C LEU A 36 -13.83 6.07 24.37
N PRO A 37 -14.62 6.06 25.47
CA PRO A 37 -14.26 5.29 26.65
C PRO A 37 -14.13 3.79 26.39
N GLU A 38 -15.04 3.21 25.57
CA GLU A 38 -14.95 1.81 25.16
C GLU A 38 -13.72 1.58 24.28
N VAL A 39 -13.45 2.49 23.34
CA VAL A 39 -12.27 2.43 22.46
C VAL A 39 -10.98 2.38 23.27
N TRP A 40 -10.82 3.28 24.24
CA TRP A 40 -9.65 3.31 25.10
C TRP A 40 -9.54 2.02 25.93
N ASN A 41 -10.60 1.62 26.61
CA ASN A 41 -10.61 0.44 27.50
C ASN A 41 -10.28 -0.87 26.78
N VAL A 42 -10.62 -0.97 25.49
CA VAL A 42 -10.32 -2.13 24.64
C VAL A 42 -8.90 -2.00 24.06
N LEU A 43 -8.59 -0.89 23.40
CA LEU A 43 -7.40 -0.77 22.56
C LEU A 43 -6.13 -0.32 23.32
N HIS A 44 -6.21 0.07 24.59
CA HIS A 44 -4.99 0.26 25.40
C HIS A 44 -4.31 -1.09 25.74
N LYS A 45 -5.00 -2.22 25.57
CA LYS A 45 -4.50 -3.56 25.91
C LYS A 45 -3.75 -4.17 24.72
N HIS A 46 -2.44 -4.35 24.86
CA HIS A 46 -1.56 -4.84 23.79
C HIS A 46 -2.07 -6.10 23.04
N PRO A 47 -2.60 -7.17 23.70
CA PRO A 47 -3.13 -8.32 22.98
C PRO A 47 -4.33 -7.99 22.07
N LEU A 48 -5.14 -7.01 22.45
CA LEU A 48 -6.31 -6.56 21.68
C LEU A 48 -5.89 -5.64 20.52
N GLN A 49 -4.80 -4.89 20.66
CA GLN A 49 -4.25 -4.10 19.56
C GLN A 49 -3.85 -4.98 18.37
N ILE A 50 -3.17 -6.10 18.64
CA ILE A 50 -2.77 -7.07 17.58
C ILE A 50 -4.02 -7.58 16.86
N LYS A 51 -5.05 -8.00 17.61
CA LYS A 51 -6.30 -8.50 17.03
C LYS A 51 -7.05 -7.43 16.25
N PHE A 52 -7.04 -6.20 16.74
CA PHE A 52 -7.64 -5.06 16.06
C PHE A 52 -6.99 -4.81 14.70
N LEU A 53 -5.67 -4.88 14.62
CA LEU A 53 -4.92 -4.78 13.36
C LEU A 53 -5.27 -5.94 12.41
N ASP A 54 -5.34 -7.17 12.92
CA ASP A 54 -5.64 -8.36 12.13
C ASP A 54 -7.08 -8.32 11.55
N CYS A 55 -8.01 -7.68 12.25
CA CYS A 55 -9.39 -7.44 11.80
C CYS A 55 -9.55 -6.21 10.88
N GLY A 56 -8.46 -5.57 10.45
CA GLY A 56 -8.52 -4.42 9.53
C GLY A 56 -8.93 -3.09 10.19
N GLY A 57 -8.83 -2.99 11.52
CA GLY A 57 -9.29 -1.82 12.27
C GLY A 57 -8.61 -0.48 11.92
N LEU A 58 -7.45 -0.51 11.23
CA LEU A 58 -6.83 0.72 10.71
C LEU A 58 -7.73 1.46 9.72
N SER A 59 -8.51 0.74 8.91
CA SER A 59 -9.47 1.35 7.99
C SER A 59 -10.62 2.05 8.74
N SER A 60 -11.05 1.48 9.86
CA SER A 60 -12.02 2.15 10.75
C SER A 60 -11.45 3.43 11.34
N PHE A 61 -10.17 3.43 11.74
CA PHE A 61 -9.51 4.65 12.21
C PHE A 61 -9.33 5.71 11.12
N VAL A 62 -9.24 5.33 9.84
CA VAL A 62 -9.33 6.30 8.74
C VAL A 62 -10.68 7.02 8.77
N ASN A 63 -11.79 6.28 8.84
CA ASN A 63 -13.13 6.87 8.89
C ASN A 63 -13.36 7.75 10.14
N TRP A 64 -12.61 7.51 11.21
CA TRP A 64 -12.66 8.31 12.43
C TRP A 64 -11.89 9.64 12.35
N LEU A 65 -10.93 9.75 11.44
CA LEU A 65 -10.03 10.89 11.30
C LEU A 65 -10.29 11.73 10.05
N VAL A 66 -10.96 11.19 9.04
CA VAL A 66 -11.36 11.92 7.83
C VAL A 66 -12.27 13.10 8.23
N PRO A 67 -12.10 14.29 7.61
CA PRO A 67 -13.01 15.42 7.82
C PRO A 67 -14.47 15.04 7.60
N LEU A 68 -15.37 15.64 8.37
CA LEU A 68 -16.80 15.48 8.21
C LEU A 68 -17.29 16.05 6.86
N PRO A 69 -18.50 15.71 6.40
CA PRO A 69 -19.06 16.21 5.15
C PRO A 69 -19.07 17.74 4.98
N ASP A 70 -19.15 18.48 6.09
CA ASP A 70 -19.03 19.95 6.13
C ASP A 70 -17.59 20.48 6.06
N GLY A 71 -16.60 19.60 5.96
CA GLY A 71 -15.16 19.90 5.93
C GLY A 71 -14.53 20.12 7.31
N SER A 72 -15.32 20.10 8.39
CA SER A 72 -14.79 20.22 9.75
C SER A 72 -14.01 18.98 10.17
N LEU A 73 -13.00 19.18 11.01
CA LEU A 73 -12.24 18.05 11.55
C LEU A 73 -13.06 17.35 12.64
N PRO A 74 -12.93 16.02 12.78
CA PRO A 74 -13.52 15.30 13.90
C PRO A 74 -13.10 15.92 15.23
N ASN A 75 -13.94 15.75 16.26
CA ASN A 75 -13.71 16.30 17.59
C ASN A 75 -12.25 16.06 18.06
N THR A 76 -11.63 17.08 18.65
CA THR A 76 -10.22 17.02 19.07
C THR A 76 -9.92 15.82 19.97
N ASN A 77 -10.81 15.46 20.89
CA ASN A 77 -10.61 14.29 21.76
C ASN A 77 -10.60 12.98 20.97
N VAL A 78 -11.40 12.87 19.91
CA VAL A 78 -11.38 11.71 19.01
C VAL A 78 -10.03 11.61 18.33
N ARG A 79 -9.55 12.71 17.73
CA ARG A 79 -8.24 12.77 17.06
C ARG A 79 -7.10 12.44 18.01
N THR A 80 -7.06 13.06 19.19
CA THR A 80 -6.02 12.81 20.21
C THR A 80 -6.01 11.35 20.64
N THR A 81 -7.17 10.76 20.92
CA THR A 81 -7.28 9.36 21.36
C THR A 81 -6.77 8.40 20.29
N VAL A 82 -7.21 8.57 19.04
CA VAL A 82 -6.79 7.70 17.93
C VAL A 82 -5.28 7.82 17.68
N LEU A 83 -4.72 9.04 17.65
CA LEU A 83 -3.28 9.25 17.46
C LEU A 83 -2.45 8.63 18.59
N THR A 84 -2.94 8.73 19.83
CA THR A 84 -2.28 8.13 21.00
C THR A 84 -2.26 6.61 20.89
N LEU A 85 -3.41 5.99 20.59
CA LEU A 85 -3.50 4.55 20.41
C LEU A 85 -2.60 4.07 19.26
N LEU A 86 -2.59 4.77 18.12
CA LEU A 86 -1.72 4.43 16.99
C LEU A 86 -0.23 4.48 17.35
N ALA A 87 0.18 5.36 18.28
CA ALA A 87 1.56 5.45 18.73
C ALA A 87 2.00 4.19 19.48
N ASP A 88 1.09 3.59 20.24
CA ASP A 88 1.32 2.39 21.04
C ASP A 88 1.19 1.09 20.25
N PHE A 89 0.49 1.11 19.10
CA PHE A 89 0.23 -0.11 18.33
C PHE A 89 1.54 -0.76 17.81
N PRO A 90 1.61 -2.10 17.81
CA PRO A 90 2.75 -2.87 17.31
C PRO A 90 2.71 -2.98 15.77
N ILE A 91 2.83 -1.83 15.08
CA ILE A 91 2.93 -1.74 13.62
C ILE A 91 4.41 -1.76 13.23
N ASP A 92 4.97 -2.96 13.10
CA ASP A 92 6.34 -3.15 12.60
C ASP A 92 6.38 -3.11 11.07
N VAL A 93 6.89 -2.02 10.50
CA VAL A 93 6.97 -1.81 9.05
C VAL A 93 8.06 -2.66 8.38
N ALA A 94 8.96 -3.29 9.14
CA ALA A 94 9.89 -4.29 8.61
C ALA A 94 9.15 -5.57 8.17
N SER A 95 8.02 -5.89 8.82
CA SER A 95 7.15 -6.98 8.41
C SER A 95 6.32 -6.61 7.17
N ASN A 96 6.42 -7.42 6.11
CA ASN A 96 5.65 -7.24 4.88
C ASN A 96 4.13 -7.15 5.14
N GLN A 97 3.61 -7.96 6.06
CA GLN A 97 2.18 -7.98 6.39
C GLN A 97 1.71 -6.65 7.00
N ARG A 98 2.42 -6.15 8.03
CA ARG A 98 2.05 -4.89 8.70
C ARG A 98 2.27 -3.68 7.80
N ARG A 99 3.32 -3.71 6.96
CA ARG A 99 3.55 -2.68 5.93
C ARG A 99 2.40 -2.61 4.93
N GLU A 100 1.94 -3.74 4.42
CA GLU A 100 0.84 -3.76 3.46
C GLU A 100 -0.48 -3.34 4.12
N GLN A 101 -0.74 -3.74 5.37
CA GLN A 101 -1.91 -3.26 6.13
C GLN A 101 -1.90 -1.73 6.33
N LEU A 102 -0.76 -1.15 6.69
CA LEU A 102 -0.61 0.31 6.82
C LEU A 102 -0.87 1.01 5.49
N LYS A 103 -0.35 0.46 4.38
CA LYS A 103 -0.50 1.02 3.04
C LYS A 103 -1.93 0.92 2.52
N SER A 104 -2.53 -0.26 2.60
CA SER A 104 -3.88 -0.56 2.09
C SER A 104 -4.98 0.14 2.86
N SER A 105 -4.85 0.29 4.18
CA SER A 105 -5.80 1.07 4.99
C SER A 105 -5.80 2.56 4.66
N GLY A 106 -4.68 3.10 4.17
CA GLY A 106 -4.53 4.53 3.85
C GLY A 106 -4.29 5.42 5.07
N ILE A 107 -4.18 4.86 6.28
CA ILE A 107 -4.03 5.62 7.53
C ILE A 107 -2.80 6.54 7.53
N GLY A 108 -1.70 6.10 6.91
CA GLY A 108 -0.49 6.92 6.81
C GLY A 108 -0.71 8.25 6.07
N LYS A 109 -1.59 8.26 5.05
CA LYS A 109 -1.92 9.49 4.30
C LYS A 109 -2.74 10.46 5.16
N ILE A 110 -3.71 9.94 5.93
CA ILE A 110 -4.54 10.74 6.83
C ILE A 110 -3.68 11.34 7.94
N VAL A 111 -2.83 10.54 8.59
CA VAL A 111 -1.93 11.01 9.64
C VAL A 111 -0.94 12.05 9.08
N MET A 112 -0.41 11.85 7.87
CA MET A 112 0.41 12.86 7.19
C MET A 112 -0.35 14.18 7.00
N ALA A 113 -1.60 14.14 6.58
CA ALA A 113 -2.41 15.35 6.41
C ALA A 113 -2.57 16.12 7.73
N LEU A 114 -2.84 15.41 8.84
CA LEU A 114 -2.96 16.02 10.18
C LEU A 114 -1.70 16.79 10.60
N THR A 115 -0.51 16.40 10.15
CA THR A 115 0.74 17.14 10.46
C THR A 115 0.77 18.57 9.89
N ARG A 116 -0.03 18.85 8.85
CA ARG A 116 0.00 20.09 8.08
C ARG A 116 -1.27 20.92 8.24
N LEU A 117 -2.29 20.38 8.91
CA LEU A 117 -3.57 21.06 9.04
C LEU A 117 -3.47 22.22 10.05
N PRO A 118 -3.86 23.45 9.66
CA PRO A 118 -3.72 24.63 10.53
C PRO A 118 -4.67 24.58 11.74
N HIS A 119 -5.81 23.91 11.61
CA HIS A 119 -6.81 23.74 12.68
C HIS A 119 -6.57 22.49 13.55
N GLU A 120 -5.39 21.88 13.46
CA GLU A 120 -4.96 20.82 14.36
C GLU A 120 -4.20 21.38 15.56
N THR A 121 -4.30 20.71 16.71
CA THR A 121 -3.56 21.13 17.90
C THR A 121 -2.06 20.85 17.75
N PRO A 122 -1.17 21.68 18.33
CA PRO A 122 0.27 21.44 18.28
C PRO A 122 0.69 20.06 18.82
N ALA A 123 0.01 19.59 19.87
CA ALA A 123 0.25 18.27 20.47
C ALA A 123 -0.10 17.13 19.50
N ASN A 124 -1.27 17.18 18.86
CA ASN A 124 -1.67 16.18 17.88
C ASN A 124 -0.78 16.23 16.63
N GLN A 125 -0.41 17.42 16.15
CA GLN A 125 0.53 17.54 15.04
C GLN A 125 1.89 16.91 15.37
N LYS A 126 2.39 17.06 16.59
CA LYS A 126 3.61 16.41 17.05
C LYS A 126 3.46 14.88 17.02
N LEU A 127 2.39 14.34 17.62
CA LEU A 127 2.12 12.90 17.60
C LEU A 127 2.02 12.35 16.17
N ALA A 128 1.32 13.06 15.28
CA ALA A 128 1.20 12.69 13.88
C ALA A 128 2.56 12.70 13.15
N ARG A 129 3.43 13.69 13.41
CA ARG A 129 4.80 13.72 12.86
C ARG A 129 5.63 12.54 13.37
N ASP A 130 5.54 12.25 14.66
CA ASP A 130 6.27 11.14 15.28
C ASP A 130 5.83 9.80 14.68
N LEU A 131 4.53 9.60 14.45
CA LEU A 131 3.97 8.44 13.75
C LEU A 131 4.45 8.31 12.31
N VAL A 132 4.40 9.40 11.53
CA VAL A 132 4.91 9.43 10.15
C VAL A 132 6.39 9.04 10.11
N ASN A 133 7.20 9.58 11.02
CA ASN A 133 8.61 9.26 11.13
C ASN A 133 8.83 7.78 11.50
N LYS A 134 8.07 7.27 12.49
CA LYS A 134 8.12 5.86 12.93
C LYS A 134 7.87 4.90 11.78
N TRP A 135 6.85 5.17 10.96
CA TRP A 135 6.47 4.27 9.87
C TRP A 135 7.30 4.42 8.60
N SER A 136 7.85 5.60 8.33
CA SER A 136 8.62 5.86 7.11
C SER A 136 10.10 5.50 7.23
N ARG A 137 10.71 5.63 8.42
CA ARG A 137 12.14 5.34 8.65
C ARG A 137 12.59 3.97 8.13
N PRO A 138 11.92 2.83 8.43
CA PRO A 138 12.35 1.52 7.96
C PRO A 138 12.27 1.33 6.44
N LEU A 139 11.52 2.18 5.72
CA LEU A 139 11.43 2.13 4.26
C LEU A 139 12.67 2.71 3.58
N PHE A 140 13.38 3.63 4.25
CA PHE A 140 14.55 4.31 3.70
C PHE A 140 15.87 3.68 4.16
N ASP A 141 15.90 3.01 5.30
CA ASP A 141 17.15 2.43 5.85
C ASP A 141 17.67 1.25 4.99
N ASN A 142 16.77 0.52 4.32
CA ASN A 142 17.15 -0.61 3.47
C ASN A 142 17.64 -0.22 2.06
N SER A 143 17.54 1.05 1.64
CA SER A 143 18.06 1.49 0.33
C SER A 143 19.54 1.88 0.39
N ILE A 144 20.12 2.03 1.59
CA ILE A 144 21.55 2.32 1.81
C ILE A 144 22.21 1.08 2.42
N SER A 145 22.02 -0.09 1.81
CA SER A 145 22.94 -1.20 2.09
C SER A 145 24.30 -0.84 1.49
N TYR A 146 25.24 -0.46 2.36
CA TYR A 146 26.65 -0.24 2.00
C TYR A 146 27.30 -1.46 1.30
N ASP A 147 26.71 -2.65 1.42
CA ASP A 147 27.16 -3.84 0.68
C ASP A 147 26.95 -3.75 -0.84
N ASN A 148 25.94 -3.00 -1.30
CA ASN A 148 25.73 -2.81 -2.74
C ASN A 148 26.72 -1.80 -3.36
N ILE A 149 27.27 -0.89 -2.54
CA ILE A 149 28.29 0.09 -2.95
C ILE A 149 29.71 -0.52 -2.86
N ARG A 150 29.89 -1.60 -2.10
CA ARG A 150 31.15 -2.35 -1.93
C ARG A 150 31.35 -3.51 -2.90
N ARG A 151 30.61 -3.57 -4.01
CA ARG A 151 31.10 -4.30 -5.19
C ARG A 151 31.96 -3.35 -6.01
N PRO A 152 33.29 -3.25 -5.78
CA PRO A 152 34.13 -2.74 -6.85
C PRO A 152 33.85 -3.64 -8.04
N TYR A 153 33.59 -3.02 -9.18
CA TYR A 153 33.62 -3.64 -10.48
C TYR A 153 34.91 -4.46 -10.57
N ARG A 154 34.85 -5.76 -10.23
CA ARG A 154 35.96 -6.68 -10.46
C ARG A 154 35.97 -6.81 -11.96
N ALA A 155 36.79 -5.99 -12.61
CA ALA A 155 37.07 -6.12 -14.02
C ALA A 155 37.53 -7.57 -14.23
N GLU A 156 36.71 -8.35 -14.95
CA GLU A 156 37.11 -9.64 -15.49
C GLU A 156 38.40 -9.39 -16.30
N PRO A 157 39.50 -10.10 -16.01
CA PRO A 157 40.71 -9.99 -16.83
C PRO A 157 40.36 -10.34 -18.29
N PRO A 158 40.91 -9.61 -19.28
CA PRO A 158 40.62 -9.88 -20.68
C PRO A 158 41.00 -11.32 -21.01
N GLN A 159 40.04 -12.08 -21.55
CA GLN A 159 40.27 -13.46 -21.96
C GLN A 159 41.32 -13.49 -23.08
N PRO A 160 42.35 -14.35 -22.99
CA PRO A 160 43.33 -14.48 -24.06
C PRO A 160 42.66 -15.00 -25.35
N PRO A 161 43.10 -14.53 -26.53
CA PRO A 161 42.48 -14.90 -27.79
C PRO A 161 42.64 -16.40 -28.06
N GLN A 162 41.52 -17.07 -28.39
CA GLN A 162 41.55 -18.47 -28.76
C GLN A 162 42.14 -18.65 -30.18
N PRO A 163 43.07 -19.59 -30.39
CA PRO A 163 43.64 -19.85 -31.71
C PRO A 163 42.61 -20.55 -32.61
N GLN A 164 42.34 -19.98 -33.78
CA GLN A 164 41.55 -20.61 -34.83
C GLN A 164 42.39 -21.72 -35.50
N SER A 165 41.99 -22.98 -35.34
CA SER A 165 42.63 -24.09 -36.03
C SER A 165 42.21 -24.13 -37.51
N MET A 166 43.21 -24.08 -38.38
CA MET A 166 43.05 -24.23 -39.81
C MET A 166 42.65 -25.67 -40.17
N ALA A 167 41.66 -25.78 -41.05
CA ALA A 167 41.14 -27.03 -41.57
C ALA A 167 42.21 -27.84 -42.32
N THR A 168 42.40 -29.11 -41.94
CA THR A 168 43.02 -30.12 -42.79
C THR A 168 42.06 -31.29 -43.03
N LYS A 169 41.98 -31.63 -44.32
CA LYS A 169 41.04 -32.51 -45.02
C LYS A 169 41.08 -33.95 -44.48
N LYS A 170 39.92 -34.59 -44.33
CA LYS A 170 39.79 -36.03 -44.05
C LYS A 170 39.76 -36.84 -45.36
N ALA A 171 40.49 -37.96 -45.38
CA ALA A 171 40.30 -39.07 -46.32
C ALA A 171 39.43 -40.17 -45.69
N PRO A 172 38.73 -41.03 -46.48
CA PRO A 172 37.67 -41.90 -45.98
C PRO A 172 38.14 -43.34 -45.69
N VAL A 173 37.61 -43.97 -44.64
CA VAL A 173 37.71 -45.43 -44.42
C VAL A 173 36.31 -46.03 -44.27
N LYS A 174 36.09 -47.15 -44.97
CA LYS A 174 34.82 -47.88 -45.13
C LYS A 174 34.47 -48.78 -43.93
N ARG A 175 33.18 -48.74 -43.60
CA ARG A 175 32.23 -49.72 -43.03
C ARG A 175 32.74 -51.07 -42.49
N THR A 176 32.22 -51.47 -41.32
CA THR A 176 31.60 -52.80 -41.11
C THR A 176 30.47 -52.68 -40.05
N ILE A 177 29.49 -53.57 -40.15
CA ILE A 177 28.12 -53.60 -39.60
C ILE A 177 28.06 -54.48 -38.34
N ALA A 178 27.25 -54.09 -37.33
CA ALA A 178 26.41 -54.92 -36.44
C ALA A 178 25.85 -53.99 -35.33
N ASP A 179 24.57 -53.60 -35.35
CA ASP A 179 23.38 -54.30 -34.84
C ASP A 179 23.09 -54.03 -33.34
N ARG A 180 21.79 -53.83 -33.03
CA ARG A 180 21.14 -53.44 -31.76
C ARG A 180 21.15 -51.93 -31.49
N GLY A 181 20.04 -51.18 -31.55
CA GLY A 181 18.63 -51.50 -31.32
C GLY A 181 18.24 -50.91 -29.97
N ASP A 182 17.76 -49.66 -29.96
CA ASP A 182 16.84 -49.11 -28.97
C ASP A 182 16.39 -47.71 -29.41
N ASP A 183 15.09 -47.62 -29.71
CA ASP A 183 14.35 -46.43 -30.12
C ASP A 183 14.02 -45.56 -28.91
N LEU A 184 14.19 -44.23 -29.01
CA LEU A 184 13.36 -43.23 -28.33
C LEU A 184 13.49 -41.87 -29.04
N ASP A 185 12.42 -41.55 -29.75
CA ASP A 185 12.23 -40.43 -30.68
C ASP A 185 12.05 -39.09 -29.92
N VAL A 186 12.90 -38.10 -30.21
CA VAL A 186 12.77 -36.71 -29.74
C VAL A 186 12.22 -35.88 -30.89
N HIS A 187 10.96 -35.50 -30.78
CA HIS A 187 10.31 -34.66 -31.77
C HIS A 187 10.70 -33.18 -31.65
N GLN A 188 10.86 -32.61 -32.83
CA GLN A 188 11.55 -31.39 -33.15
C GLN A 188 10.60 -30.17 -33.09
N GLY A 189 11.10 -29.08 -32.53
CA GLY A 189 10.96 -27.70 -33.01
C GLY A 189 9.57 -27.11 -33.34
N SER A 190 9.30 -25.94 -32.77
CA SER A 190 8.75 -24.83 -33.56
C SER A 190 9.09 -23.47 -32.98
N LYS A 191 9.89 -22.74 -33.77
CA LYS A 191 10.14 -21.30 -33.66
C LYS A 191 8.84 -20.55 -33.92
N LYS A 192 8.45 -19.58 -33.08
CA LYS A 192 7.61 -18.45 -33.51
C LYS A 192 8.14 -17.11 -32.98
N LYS A 193 8.13 -16.17 -33.92
CA LYS A 193 8.73 -14.84 -33.95
C LYS A 193 8.06 -13.85 -33.00
N LEU A 194 8.93 -12.98 -32.48
CA LEU A 194 8.75 -11.60 -32.06
C LEU A 194 7.79 -10.79 -32.97
N LYS A 195 6.86 -10.05 -32.36
CA LYS A 195 6.41 -8.73 -32.85
C LYS A 195 6.05 -7.82 -31.66
N GLN A 196 6.61 -6.62 -31.73
CA GLN A 196 6.44 -5.45 -30.89
C GLN A 196 5.75 -4.38 -31.76
N ALA A 197 4.77 -3.66 -31.20
CA ALA A 197 4.36 -2.28 -31.54
C ALA A 197 3.09 -1.94 -30.73
N GLU A 198 3.14 -0.91 -29.88
CA GLU A 198 2.44 0.40 -30.05
C GLU A 198 0.93 0.31 -29.71
N GLY A 199 0.28 1.19 -28.97
CA GLY A 199 0.53 2.54 -28.46
C GLY A 199 -0.86 3.14 -28.26
N CYS A 200 -1.34 3.33 -27.03
CA CYS A 200 -2.68 3.86 -26.77
C CYS A 200 -2.59 5.35 -26.43
N ARG A 201 -3.01 6.20 -27.38
CA ARG A 201 -3.07 7.66 -27.28
C ARG A 201 -4.44 8.06 -26.74
N ILE A 202 -4.47 8.66 -25.56
CA ILE A 202 -5.68 9.29 -25.00
C ILE A 202 -5.89 10.64 -25.69
N GLN A 203 -7.07 10.83 -26.29
CA GLN A 203 -7.57 12.14 -26.71
C GLN A 203 -8.31 12.80 -25.55
N VAL A 204 -7.94 14.05 -25.30
CA VAL A 204 -8.60 14.98 -24.37
C VAL A 204 -9.57 15.82 -25.20
N GLU A 205 -10.88 15.62 -25.02
CA GLU A 205 -11.87 16.60 -25.49
C GLU A 205 -12.24 17.53 -24.35
N LYS A 206 -11.88 18.80 -24.54
CA LYS A 206 -12.44 19.95 -23.81
C LYS A 206 -13.75 20.30 -24.51
N ASN A 207 -14.87 20.35 -23.79
CA ASN A 207 -16.02 21.11 -24.26
C ASN A 207 -16.35 22.22 -23.26
N THR A 208 -16.46 23.42 -23.82
CA THR A 208 -16.50 24.72 -23.15
C THR A 208 -17.79 25.40 -23.58
N GLY A 209 -18.53 25.96 -22.63
CA GLY A 209 -19.68 26.85 -22.87
C GLY A 209 -21.00 26.14 -23.15
N ASN A 210 -22.17 26.70 -22.87
CA ASN A 210 -22.53 28.01 -22.35
C ASN A 210 -23.99 27.90 -21.85
N GLY A 211 -24.39 28.75 -20.91
CA GLY A 211 -25.59 28.57 -20.09
C GLY A 211 -26.93 28.89 -20.75
N ARG A 212 -27.99 28.70 -19.95
CA ARG A 212 -29.09 29.66 -19.79
C ARG A 212 -29.91 29.31 -18.56
N ALA A 213 -30.01 30.28 -17.66
CA ALA A 213 -31.01 30.34 -16.63
C ALA A 213 -32.40 30.51 -17.28
N SER A 214 -33.37 29.76 -16.77
CA SER A 214 -34.78 30.16 -16.81
C SER A 214 -35.37 29.98 -15.44
N THR A 215 -35.42 31.10 -14.74
CA THR A 215 -36.41 31.45 -13.72
C THR A 215 -37.80 31.07 -14.21
N ASN A 216 -38.61 30.42 -13.37
CA ASN A 216 -40.02 30.74 -13.31
C ASN A 216 -40.55 30.51 -11.89
N MET A 217 -41.23 31.53 -11.44
CA MET A 217 -41.75 31.82 -10.12
C MET A 217 -43.28 31.90 -10.28
N VAL A 218 -44.01 31.17 -9.43
CA VAL A 218 -45.35 31.47 -8.89
C VAL A 218 -46.49 31.74 -9.89
N MET A 219 -47.42 30.78 -9.98
CA MET A 219 -48.77 30.86 -9.40
C MET A 219 -49.35 29.45 -9.28
#